data_AF-A0A373NAP4-F1
#
_entry.id   AF-A0A373NAP4-F1
#
_cell.length_a   1.000
_cell.length_b   1.000
_cell.length_c   1.000
_cell.angle_alpha   90.00
_cell.angle_beta   90.00
_cell.angle_gamma   90.00
#
_symmetry.space_group_name_H-M   'P 1'
#
loop_
_entity.id
_entity.type
_entity.pdbx_description
1 polymer ?
#
loop_
_entity_poly.entity_id
_entity_poly.type
_entity_poly.pdbx_seq_one_letter_code
_entity_poly.pdbx_strand_id
1 'polypeptide(L)'
;MTELKPRIHDECNGLDYVLVGDYYVPDLKLPEEHRPIGMWGRLHRTYLEQYRPARLSALCLSGELHTYLADLNEQAAERCSLIIEQMKQAEGVTETMKADNQMLWVQSMNSIRNRAEEIIRQEMIYC
;
A
#
# COMPACT_ATOMS: atom_id res chain seq x y z
N MET A 1 -47.38 -9.19 20.55
CA MET A 1 -46.22 -9.69 19.80
C MET A 1 -45.05 -8.81 20.20
N THR A 2 -43.92 -9.40 20.60
CA THR A 2 -42.72 -8.63 20.96
C THR A 2 -42.17 -8.01 19.69
N GLU A 3 -42.17 -6.68 19.59
CA GLU A 3 -41.63 -5.99 18.43
C GLU A 3 -40.12 -6.27 18.33
N LEU A 4 -39.69 -6.84 17.21
CA LEU A 4 -38.27 -7.06 16.94
C LEU A 4 -37.60 -5.70 16.72
N LYS A 5 -36.50 -5.45 17.44
CA LYS A 5 -35.74 -4.21 17.28
C LYS A 5 -34.98 -4.25 15.95
N PRO A 6 -34.82 -3.12 15.26
CA PRO A 6 -34.08 -3.08 14.00
C PRO A 6 -32.59 -3.39 14.17
N ARG A 7 -32.01 -3.11 15.35
CA ARG A 7 -30.62 -3.41 15.69
C ARG A 7 -30.51 -3.94 17.12
N ILE A 8 -29.63 -4.92 17.32
CA ILE A 8 -29.29 -5.46 18.64
C ILE A 8 -27.77 -5.57 18.77
N HIS A 9 -27.27 -5.48 20.01
CA HIS A 9 -25.88 -5.73 20.35
C HIS A 9 -25.83 -6.95 21.26
N ASP A 10 -24.93 -7.89 20.98
CA ASP A 10 -24.73 -9.10 21.77
C ASP A 10 -23.47 -8.97 22.63
N GLU A 11 -23.65 -8.81 23.94
CA GLU A 11 -22.54 -8.65 24.89
C GLU A 11 -21.65 -9.90 25.01
N CYS A 12 -22.14 -11.08 24.63
CA CYS A 12 -21.37 -12.33 24.74
C CYS A 12 -20.28 -12.45 23.66
N ASN A 13 -20.49 -11.87 22.47
CA ASN A 13 -19.51 -11.88 21.37
C ASN A 13 -19.07 -10.47 20.93
N GLY A 14 -19.69 -9.41 21.46
CA GLY A 14 -19.38 -8.01 21.16
C GLY A 14 -19.83 -7.56 19.76
N LEU A 15 -20.71 -8.30 19.08
CA LEU A 15 -21.15 -7.99 17.72
C LEU A 15 -22.48 -7.23 17.71
N ASP A 16 -22.60 -6.32 16.76
CA ASP A 16 -23.87 -5.71 16.37
C ASP A 16 -24.59 -6.58 15.34
N TYR A 17 -25.91 -6.61 15.39
CA TYR A 17 -26.75 -7.29 14.42
C TYR A 17 -27.85 -6.38 13.90
N VAL A 18 -28.23 -6.58 12.64
CA VAL A 18 -29.34 -5.89 11.97
C VAL A 18 -30.44 -6.89 11.65
N LEU A 19 -31.69 -6.49 11.87
CA LEU A 19 -32.87 -7.29 11.50
C LEU A 19 -33.06 -7.27 9.98
N VAL A 20 -33.00 -8.45 9.36
CA VAL A 20 -33.26 -8.67 7.93
C VAL A 20 -34.38 -9.70 7.80
N GLY A 21 -35.58 -9.23 7.45
CA GLY A 21 -36.78 -10.07 7.46
C GLY A 21 -37.18 -10.47 8.89
N ASP A 22 -37.10 -11.76 9.19
CA ASP A 22 -37.45 -12.36 10.47
C ASP A 22 -36.23 -12.84 11.29
N TYR A 23 -35.00 -12.57 10.84
CA TYR A 23 -33.76 -12.96 11.51
C TYR A 23 -32.73 -11.84 11.60
N TYR A 24 -31.79 -11.98 12.53
CA TYR A 24 -30.69 -11.05 12.76
C TYR A 24 -29.42 -11.48 12.01
N VAL A 25 -28.77 -10.53 11.34
CA VAL A 25 -27.51 -10.72 10.61
C VAL A 25 -26.41 -9.87 11.27
N PRO A 26 -25.21 -10.43 11.55
CA PRO A 26 -24.08 -9.65 12.07
C PRO A 26 -23.72 -8.47 11.16
N ASP A 27 -23.63 -7.28 11.72
CA ASP A 27 -23.17 -6.05 11.05
C ASP A 27 -21.64 -5.97 11.12
N LEU A 28 -20.97 -6.88 10.41
CA LEU A 28 -19.51 -6.94 10.36
C LEU A 28 -18.97 -5.75 9.57
N LYS A 29 -18.19 -4.89 10.24
CA LYS A 29 -17.48 -3.77 9.63
C LYS A 29 -16.00 -4.09 9.55
N LEU A 30 -15.45 -3.95 8.35
CA LEU A 30 -14.00 -3.96 8.18
C LEU A 30 -13.42 -2.60 8.61
N PRO A 31 -12.15 -2.56 9.06
CA PRO A 31 -11.44 -1.30 9.22
C PRO A 31 -11.48 -0.52 7.90
N GLU A 32 -11.92 0.73 7.96
CA GLU A 32 -11.92 1.60 6.79
C GLU A 32 -10.49 2.11 6.54
N GLU A 33 -9.88 1.64 5.45
CA GLU A 33 -8.62 2.15 4.95
C GLU A 33 -8.84 2.70 3.53
N HIS A 34 -8.74 4.02 3.40
CA HIS A 34 -9.02 4.73 2.16
C HIS A 34 -7.77 5.09 1.37
N ARG A 35 -6.57 4.88 1.95
CA ARG A 35 -5.31 5.21 1.28
C ARG A 35 -5.12 4.35 0.02
N PRO A 36 -4.59 4.93 -1.07
CA PRO A 36 -4.34 4.15 -2.27
C PRO A 36 -3.13 3.22 -2.07
N ILE A 37 -3.29 1.95 -2.46
CA ILE A 37 -2.18 0.97 -2.49
C ILE A 37 -1.02 1.41 -3.41
N GLY A 38 -1.29 2.25 -4.41
CA GLY A 38 -0.27 2.78 -5.32
C GLY A 38 0.45 1.70 -6.16
N MET A 39 1.58 2.09 -6.78
CA MET A 39 2.36 1.21 -7.65
C MET A 39 3.11 0.15 -6.85
N TRP A 40 3.80 0.55 -5.78
CA TRP A 40 4.67 -0.31 -4.99
C TRP A 40 3.87 -1.36 -4.21
N GLY A 41 2.74 -0.95 -3.61
CA GLY A 41 1.87 -1.88 -2.91
C GLY A 41 1.25 -2.91 -3.86
N ARG A 42 0.87 -2.53 -5.09
CA ARG A 42 0.38 -3.49 -6.09
C ARG A 42 1.46 -4.49 -6.50
N LEU A 43 2.68 -4.00 -6.72
CA LEU A 43 3.81 -4.85 -7.08
C LEU A 43 4.14 -5.84 -5.95
N HIS A 44 4.17 -5.38 -4.70
CA HIS A 44 4.42 -6.23 -3.55
C HIS A 44 3.29 -7.26 -3.35
N ARG A 45 2.03 -6.86 -3.55
CA ARG A 45 0.90 -7.79 -3.53
C ARG A 45 1.06 -8.91 -4.56
N THR A 46 1.42 -8.59 -5.80
CA THR A 46 1.67 -9.62 -6.84
C THR A 46 2.81 -10.55 -6.43
N TYR A 47 3.86 -10.03 -5.81
CA TYR A 47 4.93 -10.86 -5.26
C TYR A 47 4.44 -11.78 -4.12
N LEU A 48 3.63 -11.27 -3.20
CA LEU A 48 3.03 -12.09 -2.13
C LEU A 48 2.15 -13.21 -2.69
N GLU A 49 1.33 -12.90 -3.72
CA GLU A 49 0.48 -13.88 -4.41
C GLU A 49 1.29 -15.00 -5.07
N GLN A 50 2.42 -14.66 -5.69
CA GLN A 50 3.23 -15.62 -6.44
C GLN A 50 4.20 -16.43 -5.56
N TYR A 51 4.79 -15.80 -4.54
CA TYR A 51 5.94 -16.37 -3.82
C TYR A 51 5.71 -16.54 -2.32
N ARG A 52 4.70 -15.86 -1.73
CA ARG A 52 4.42 -15.88 -0.27
C ARG A 52 2.92 -16.02 0.06
N PRO A 53 2.20 -17.01 -0.50
CA PRO A 53 0.75 -17.12 -0.35
C PRO A 53 0.30 -17.27 1.12
N ALA A 54 1.10 -17.93 1.97
CA ALA A 54 0.79 -18.06 3.39
C ALA A 54 0.75 -16.71 4.12
N ARG A 55 1.69 -15.80 3.78
CA ARG A 55 1.74 -14.45 4.36
C ARG A 55 0.57 -13.60 3.86
N LEU A 56 0.25 -13.69 2.58
CA LEU A 56 -0.92 -13.02 2.01
C LEU A 56 -2.20 -13.45 2.73
N SER A 57 -2.41 -14.76 2.89
CA SER A 57 -3.58 -15.31 3.58
C SER A 57 -3.67 -14.84 5.03
N ALA A 58 -2.55 -14.78 5.75
CA ALA A 58 -2.53 -14.26 7.11
C ALA A 58 -2.99 -12.79 7.17
N LEU A 59 -2.49 -11.93 6.27
CA LEU A 59 -2.88 -10.52 6.18
C LEU A 59 -4.35 -10.34 5.76
N CYS A 60 -4.86 -11.21 4.88
CA CYS A 60 -6.27 -11.21 4.49
C CYS A 60 -7.17 -11.58 5.69
N LEU A 61 -6.79 -12.61 6.45
CA LEU A 61 -7.56 -13.11 7.57
C LEU A 61 -7.53 -12.16 8.77
N SER A 62 -6.43 -11.43 8.98
CA SER A 62 -6.37 -10.37 10.00
C SER A 62 -7.12 -9.10 9.59
N GLY A 63 -7.48 -8.96 8.31
CA GLY A 63 -8.10 -7.74 7.78
C GLY A 63 -7.11 -6.58 7.57
N GLU A 64 -5.81 -6.82 7.72
CA GLU A 64 -4.76 -5.79 7.69
C GLU A 64 -4.11 -5.60 6.32
N LEU A 65 -4.45 -6.45 5.34
CA LEU A 65 -3.79 -6.44 4.03
C LEU A 65 -3.77 -5.04 3.38
N HIS A 66 -4.89 -4.32 3.43
CA HIS A 66 -4.99 -3.02 2.77
C HIS A 66 -4.08 -1.97 3.42
N THR A 67 -4.13 -1.85 4.75
CA THR A 67 -3.26 -0.97 5.54
C THR A 67 -1.79 -1.32 5.34
N TYR A 68 -1.44 -2.60 5.38
CA TYR A 68 -0.06 -3.06 5.17
C TYR A 68 0.49 -2.64 3.80
N LEU A 69 -0.29 -2.83 2.73
CA LEU A 69 0.14 -2.47 1.38
C LEU A 69 0.17 -0.95 1.17
N ALA A 70 -0.72 -0.20 1.80
CA ALA A 70 -0.71 1.26 1.78
C ALA A 70 0.52 1.82 2.49
N ASP A 71 0.83 1.33 3.69
CA ASP A 71 2.02 1.72 4.46
C ASP A 71 3.30 1.42 3.69
N LEU A 72 3.40 0.21 3.11
CA LEU A 72 4.55 -0.18 2.30
C LEU A 72 4.71 0.73 1.08
N ASN A 73 3.60 1.12 0.45
CA ASN A 73 3.64 1.99 -0.71
C ASN A 73 4.12 3.40 -0.37
N GLU A 74 3.65 3.98 0.73
CA GLU A 74 4.10 5.28 1.22
C GLU A 74 5.60 5.24 1.54
N GLN A 75 6.03 4.25 2.33
CA GLN A 75 7.44 4.08 2.69
C GLN A 75 8.34 3.89 1.46
N ALA A 76 7.92 3.07 0.49
CA ALA A 76 8.67 2.83 -0.73
C ALA A 76 8.76 4.09 -1.62
N ALA A 77 7.67 4.87 -1.72
CA ALA A 77 7.64 6.10 -2.50
C ALA A 77 8.51 7.20 -1.88
N GLU A 78 8.44 7.38 -0.57
CA GLU A 78 9.27 8.33 0.17
C GLU A 78 10.75 7.97 0.04
N ARG A 79 11.08 6.69 0.26
CA ARG A 79 12.45 6.21 0.17
C ARG A 79 13.02 6.32 -1.25
N CYS A 80 12.22 6.00 -2.28
CA CYS A 80 12.61 6.18 -3.67
C CYS A 80 12.94 7.66 -3.96
N SER A 81 12.06 8.57 -3.53
CA SER A 81 12.23 10.00 -3.74
C SER A 81 13.50 10.54 -3.06
N LEU A 82 13.79 10.06 -1.84
CA LEU A 82 15.00 10.41 -1.12
C LEU A 82 16.26 9.93 -1.84
N ILE A 83 16.28 8.68 -2.32
CA ILE A 83 17.42 8.13 -3.06
C ILE A 83 17.65 8.92 -4.35
N ILE A 84 16.58 9.26 -5.07
CA ILE A 84 16.67 10.06 -6.30
C ILE A 84 17.33 11.41 -6.01
N GLU A 85 16.90 12.13 -4.96
CA GLU A 85 17.47 13.43 -4.61
C GLU A 85 18.94 13.31 -4.18
N GLN A 86 19.28 12.28 -3.40
CA GLN A 86 20.67 12.02 -3.01
C GLN A 86 21.57 11.71 -4.20
N MET A 87 21.13 10.86 -5.13
CA MET A 87 21.88 10.54 -6.35
C MET A 87 21.99 11.74 -7.28
N LYS A 88 20.93 12.54 -7.40
CA LYS A 88 20.93 13.80 -8.17
C LYS A 88 22.00 14.77 -7.67
N GLN A 89 22.12 14.93 -6.34
CA GLN A 89 23.16 15.76 -5.74
C GLN A 89 24.56 15.17 -5.94
N ALA A 90 24.72 13.86 -5.73
CA ALA A 90 26.00 13.17 -5.89
C ALA A 90 26.53 13.20 -7.33
N GLU A 91 25.64 13.12 -8.32
CA GLU A 91 25.98 13.11 -9.75
C GLU A 91 25.98 14.51 -10.39
N GLY A 92 25.67 15.56 -9.62
CA GLY A 92 25.68 16.94 -10.10
C GLY A 92 24.60 17.26 -11.14
N VAL A 93 23.46 16.57 -11.10
CA VAL A 93 22.36 16.77 -12.06
C VAL A 93 21.53 17.99 -11.64
N THR A 94 21.85 19.14 -12.21
CA THR A 94 21.26 20.45 -11.85
C THR A 94 20.33 21.01 -12.93
N GLU A 95 19.59 22.07 -12.60
CA GLU A 95 18.82 22.82 -13.61
C GLU A 95 19.74 23.59 -14.58
N THR A 96 20.98 23.93 -14.19
CA THR A 96 21.95 24.53 -15.12
C THR A 96 22.34 23.54 -16.20
N MET A 97 22.62 22.28 -15.82
CA MET A 97 22.87 21.18 -16.76
C MET A 97 21.70 20.99 -17.74
N LYS A 98 20.46 21.16 -17.27
CA LYS A 98 19.26 21.07 -18.11
C LYS A 98 19.16 22.19 -19.15
N ALA A 99 19.56 23.42 -18.77
CA ALA A 99 19.59 24.56 -19.68
C ALA A 99 20.68 24.40 -20.74
N ASP A 100 21.85 23.86 -20.36
CA ASP A 100 22.99 23.67 -21.26
C ASP A 100 22.80 22.46 -22.19
N ASN A 101 22.29 21.34 -21.65
CA ASN A 101 22.06 20.11 -22.39
C ASN A 101 20.88 19.31 -21.81
N GLN A 102 19.69 19.63 -22.29
CA GLN A 102 18.45 18.98 -21.85
C GLN A 102 18.45 17.46 -22.07
N MET A 103 19.02 16.96 -23.17
CA MET A 103 19.01 15.53 -23.47
C MET A 103 19.89 14.74 -22.50
N LEU A 104 21.06 15.27 -22.15
CA LEU A 104 21.93 14.68 -21.14
C LEU A 104 21.27 14.70 -19.77
N TRP A 105 20.59 15.80 -19.41
CA TRP A 105 19.85 15.88 -18.15
C TRP A 105 18.74 14.83 -18.05
N VAL A 106 17.95 14.63 -19.11
CA VAL A 106 16.90 13.60 -19.15
C VAL A 106 17.52 12.20 -19.02
N GLN A 107 18.63 11.94 -19.71
CA GLN A 107 19.35 10.67 -19.61
C GLN A 107 19.82 10.39 -18.18
N SER A 108 20.46 11.37 -17.52
CA SER A 108 20.94 11.22 -16.15
C SER A 108 19.78 11.02 -15.17
N MET A 109 18.72 11.82 -15.26
CA MET A 109 17.55 11.66 -14.39
C MET A 109 16.86 10.30 -14.56
N ASN A 110 16.80 9.78 -15.78
CA ASN A 110 16.23 8.45 -16.04
C ASN A 110 17.13 7.34 -15.47
N SER A 111 18.45 7.46 -15.61
CA SER A 111 19.40 6.51 -15.00
C SER A 111 19.26 6.48 -13.48
N ILE A 112 19.21 7.65 -12.84
CA ILE A 112 19.01 7.78 -11.39
C ILE A 112 17.69 7.15 -10.95
N ARG A 113 16.59 7.48 -11.63
CA ARG A 113 15.26 6.91 -11.30
C ARG A 113 15.28 5.38 -11.41
N ASN A 114 15.82 4.83 -12.49
CA ASN A 114 15.88 3.38 -12.68
C ASN A 114 16.68 2.69 -11.56
N ARG A 115 17.80 3.27 -11.16
CA ARG A 115 18.63 2.73 -10.06
C ARG A 115 17.93 2.83 -8.71
N ALA A 116 17.27 3.95 -8.43
CA ALA A 116 16.50 4.13 -7.20
C ALA A 116 15.34 3.12 -7.13
N GLU A 117 14.59 2.95 -8.21
CA GLU A 117 13.51 1.96 -8.29
C GLU A 117 14.01 0.53 -8.09
N GLU A 118 15.17 0.18 -8.65
CA GLU A 118 15.77 -1.14 -8.50
C GLU A 118 16.15 -1.43 -7.04
N ILE A 119 16.71 -0.44 -6.33
CA ILE A 119 17.00 -0.56 -4.89
C ILE A 119 15.71 -0.83 -4.11
N ILE A 120 14.64 -0.08 -4.38
CA ILE A 120 13.34 -0.29 -3.71
C ILE A 120 12.78 -1.69 -3.99
N ARG A 121 12.85 -2.15 -5.25
CA ARG A 121 12.40 -3.50 -5.62
C ARG A 121 13.11 -4.58 -4.81
N GLN A 122 14.43 -4.50 -4.73
CA GLN A 122 15.24 -5.50 -4.04
C GLN A 122 15.07 -5.46 -2.52
N GLU A 123 15.01 -4.27 -1.92
CA GLU A 123 15.02 -4.14 -0.46
C GLU A 123 13.64 -4.21 0.19
N MET A 124 12.59 -3.79 -0.52
CA MET A 124 11.25 -3.62 0.07
C MET A 124 10.17 -4.43 -0.62
N ILE A 125 10.28 -4.69 -1.92
CA ILE A 125 9.21 -5.34 -2.68
C ILE A 125 9.39 -6.86 -2.77
N TYR A 126 10.59 -7.35 -2.99
CA TYR A 126 10.85 -8.78 -3.25
C TYR A 126 11.56 -9.49 -2.08
N CYS A 127 11.30 -9.04 -0.85
CA CYS A 127 11.87 -9.61 0.36
C CYS A 127 11.09 -10.80 0.96
#